data_AF-A0A9D8HJT6-F1
#
_entry.id   AF-A0A9D8HJT6-F1
#
_cell.length_a   1.000
_cell.length_b   1.000
_cell.length_c   1.000
_cell.angle_alpha   90.00
_cell.angle_beta   90.00
_cell.angle_gamma   90.00
#
_symmetry.space_group_name_H-M   'P 1'
#
loop_
_entity.id
_entity.type
_entity.pdbx_description
1 polymer ?
#
loop_
_entity_poly.entity_id
_entity_poly.type
_entity_poly.pdbx_seq_one_letter_code
_entity_poly.pdbx_strand_id
1 'polypeptide(L)'
;YSTPAFTGRLSATRSGLPNGFNYIRNSVKATVDAYDGTVTFYVVDETDALLAVYRSIFPSLFTPMDQMPPGLQRHLRYPEDLFRVQGDMFQRYHVTDPRVFFNNTLLWQVAKDPSTTPREATRMAYGADNRPMVPYYLLMRLPGEAEVSYLVLQAFTASARPNMVSFLVAKSDPDEYGRLISFELPADSFVDGPGQVGARINQDPEVSAQFTLWGRQGSEVVQGNMLVVPIEESILYVQPIYLQARQESGSAGSAIPEFKRAVVVYGNTIVMRETLAEALTEVFGSGPEPPTTTTTTTTVPGGGELPDQVRALLDRAQAAFVAADTALRSGDLAGYAARVAEAEALVQQAVALLGG
;
A
#
# COMPACT_ATOMS: atom_id res chain seq x y z
N TYR A 1 3.36 11.09 -35.02
CA TYR A 1 3.70 9.70 -34.67
C TYR A 1 3.52 9.52 -33.18
N SER A 2 2.60 8.68 -32.74
CA SER A 2 2.42 8.36 -31.32
C SER A 2 3.37 7.23 -30.93
N THR A 3 4.24 7.45 -29.94
CA THR A 3 5.09 6.40 -29.39
C THR A 3 4.21 5.35 -28.71
N PRO A 4 4.36 4.05 -29.03
CA PRO A 4 3.67 2.98 -28.31
C PRO A 4 4.01 2.99 -26.82
N ALA A 5 3.06 2.59 -25.99
CA ALA A 5 3.27 2.39 -24.57
C ALA A 5 4.31 1.29 -24.33
N PHE A 6 5.21 1.53 -23.37
CA PHE A 6 6.07 0.47 -22.86
C PHE A 6 5.25 -0.43 -21.93
N THR A 7 5.19 -1.73 -22.23
CA THR A 7 4.38 -2.71 -21.49
C THR A 7 5.21 -3.74 -20.73
N GLY A 8 6.54 -3.60 -20.73
CA GLY A 8 7.46 -4.61 -20.18
C GLY A 8 7.30 -4.87 -18.68
N ARG A 9 6.89 -3.86 -17.90
CA ARG A 9 6.65 -3.97 -16.44
C ARG A 9 5.23 -4.40 -16.08
N LEU A 10 4.33 -4.56 -17.04
CA LEU A 10 2.99 -5.07 -16.76
C LEU A 10 3.06 -6.55 -16.37
N SER A 11 2.13 -6.97 -15.53
CA SER A 11 1.98 -8.38 -15.16
C SER A 11 1.78 -9.25 -16.40
N ALA A 12 2.54 -10.34 -16.50
CA ALA A 12 2.39 -11.31 -17.58
C ALA A 12 1.10 -12.14 -17.44
N THR A 13 0.60 -12.31 -16.21
CA THR A 13 -0.54 -13.18 -15.91
C THR A 13 -1.77 -12.43 -15.42
N ARG A 14 -1.60 -11.27 -14.76
CA ARG A 14 -2.72 -10.53 -14.14
C ARG A 14 -3.19 -9.32 -14.95
N SER A 15 -2.36 -8.79 -15.86
CA SER A 15 -2.69 -7.58 -16.60
C SER A 15 -3.63 -7.89 -17.76
N GLY A 16 -4.79 -7.24 -17.77
CA GLY A 16 -5.76 -7.33 -18.88
C GLY A 16 -5.46 -6.41 -20.06
N LEU A 17 -4.39 -5.59 -19.98
CA LEU A 17 -4.05 -4.66 -21.05
C LEU A 17 -3.47 -5.39 -22.28
N PRO A 18 -3.66 -4.89 -23.51
CA PRO A 18 -3.02 -5.49 -24.68
C PRO A 18 -1.49 -5.41 -24.64
N ASN A 19 -0.81 -6.22 -25.45
CA ASN A 19 0.67 -6.24 -25.52
C ASN A 19 1.25 -4.95 -26.12
N GLY A 20 0.52 -4.30 -27.02
CA GLY A 20 0.89 -3.03 -27.62
C GLY A 20 -0.32 -2.13 -27.81
N PHE A 21 -0.16 -0.87 -27.46
CA PHE A 21 -1.17 0.19 -27.61
C PHE A 21 -0.46 1.55 -27.52
N ASN A 22 -1.14 2.62 -27.93
CA ASN A 22 -0.66 4.00 -27.87
C ASN A 22 -1.65 4.93 -27.14
N TYR A 23 -2.75 4.37 -26.63
CA TYR A 23 -3.79 5.08 -25.93
C TYR A 23 -4.30 4.25 -24.75
N ILE A 24 -4.39 4.86 -23.59
CA ILE A 24 -5.00 4.27 -22.39
C ILE A 24 -5.55 5.41 -21.53
N ARG A 25 -6.74 5.21 -20.97
CA ARG A 25 -7.39 6.13 -20.03
C ARG A 25 -8.07 5.34 -18.92
N ASN A 26 -8.19 5.95 -17.75
CA ASN A 26 -8.98 5.44 -16.63
C ASN A 26 -10.39 6.03 -16.67
N SER A 27 -11.09 5.85 -17.79
CA SER A 27 -12.31 6.62 -18.09
C SER A 27 -13.54 6.16 -17.33
N VAL A 28 -13.57 4.89 -16.92
CA VAL A 28 -14.74 4.26 -16.32
C VAL A 28 -14.33 3.32 -15.19
N LYS A 29 -15.11 3.29 -14.10
CA LYS A 29 -15.10 2.22 -13.10
C LYS A 29 -16.32 1.36 -13.25
N ALA A 30 -16.15 0.04 -13.23
CA ALA A 30 -17.25 -0.89 -13.16
C ALA A 30 -17.37 -1.46 -11.74
N THR A 31 -18.58 -1.49 -11.21
CA THR A 31 -18.92 -2.26 -10.01
C THR A 31 -19.78 -3.44 -10.42
N VAL A 32 -19.59 -4.58 -9.77
CA VAL A 32 -20.43 -5.76 -9.97
C VAL A 32 -21.12 -6.05 -8.64
N ASP A 33 -22.44 -6.07 -8.65
CA ASP A 33 -23.21 -6.53 -7.49
C ASP A 33 -22.93 -8.03 -7.28
N ALA A 34 -22.51 -8.40 -6.07
CA ALA A 34 -22.10 -9.76 -5.76
C ALA A 34 -23.28 -10.75 -5.66
N TYR A 35 -24.51 -10.26 -5.47
CA TYR A 35 -25.70 -11.08 -5.31
C TYR A 35 -26.38 -11.40 -6.63
N ASP A 36 -26.52 -10.41 -7.52
CA ASP A 36 -27.25 -10.58 -8.78
C ASP A 36 -26.38 -10.39 -10.05
N GLY A 37 -25.13 -9.97 -9.89
CA GLY A 37 -24.19 -9.77 -11.00
C GLY A 37 -24.43 -8.48 -11.78
N THR A 38 -25.30 -7.58 -11.31
CA THR A 38 -25.57 -6.30 -11.98
C THR A 38 -24.29 -5.49 -12.08
N VAL A 39 -23.95 -5.08 -13.32
CA VAL A 39 -22.78 -4.25 -13.59
C VAL A 39 -23.20 -2.80 -13.75
N THR A 40 -22.61 -1.91 -12.96
CA THR A 40 -22.79 -0.45 -13.11
C THR A 40 -21.48 0.18 -13.56
N PHE A 41 -21.53 0.95 -14.64
CA PHE A 41 -20.38 1.67 -15.18
C PHE A 41 -20.43 3.14 -14.77
N TYR A 42 -19.49 3.59 -13.95
CA TYR A 42 -19.34 4.97 -13.50
C TYR A 42 -18.30 5.71 -14.32
N VAL A 43 -18.66 6.87 -14.86
CA VAL A 43 -17.77 7.73 -15.63
C VAL A 43 -16.79 8.43 -14.69
N VAL A 44 -15.49 8.32 -14.95
CA VAL A 44 -14.42 8.98 -14.19
C VAL A 44 -13.82 10.14 -14.96
N ASP A 45 -13.45 9.92 -16.22
CA ASP A 45 -12.84 10.94 -17.09
C ASP A 45 -13.90 11.42 -18.10
N GLU A 46 -14.61 12.50 -17.76
CA GLU A 46 -15.60 13.10 -18.66
C GLU A 46 -14.99 13.68 -19.93
N THR A 47 -13.68 13.89 -19.96
CA THR A 47 -12.95 14.51 -21.08
C THR A 47 -12.42 13.49 -22.09
N ASP A 48 -12.57 12.18 -21.81
CA ASP A 48 -12.13 11.14 -22.73
C ASP A 48 -13.00 11.10 -24.00
N ALA A 49 -12.37 11.41 -25.14
CA ALA A 49 -13.01 11.41 -26.44
C ALA A 49 -13.58 10.04 -26.85
N LEU A 50 -12.93 8.94 -26.46
CA LEU A 50 -13.45 7.61 -26.75
C LEU A 50 -14.71 7.34 -25.93
N LEU A 51 -14.68 7.66 -24.63
CA LEU A 51 -15.86 7.53 -23.77
C LEU A 51 -17.03 8.39 -24.28
N ALA A 52 -16.77 9.61 -24.77
CA ALA A 52 -17.82 10.47 -25.33
C ALA A 52 -18.55 9.81 -26.51
N VAL A 53 -17.83 9.09 -27.39
CA VAL A 53 -18.42 8.30 -28.48
C VAL A 53 -19.27 7.15 -27.93
N TYR A 54 -18.76 6.38 -26.96
CA TYR A 54 -19.51 5.28 -26.35
C TYR A 54 -20.79 5.76 -25.65
N ARG A 55 -20.74 6.89 -24.94
CA ARG A 55 -21.93 7.51 -24.32
C ARG A 55 -22.95 7.98 -25.35
N SER A 56 -22.50 8.41 -26.54
CA SER A 56 -23.39 8.80 -27.63
C SER A 56 -24.11 7.61 -28.26
N ILE A 57 -23.44 6.45 -28.34
CA ILE A 57 -24.00 5.21 -28.89
C ILE A 57 -24.89 4.50 -27.87
N PHE A 58 -24.51 4.51 -26.58
CA PHE A 58 -25.22 3.83 -25.49
C PHE A 58 -25.56 4.80 -24.33
N PRO A 59 -26.56 5.68 -24.49
CA PRO A 59 -26.83 6.74 -23.51
C PRO A 59 -27.20 6.25 -22.11
N SER A 60 -27.79 5.06 -21.99
CA SER A 60 -28.25 4.48 -20.73
C SER A 60 -27.22 3.57 -20.04
N LEU A 61 -26.06 3.32 -20.66
CA LEU A 61 -25.07 2.36 -20.16
C LEU A 61 -24.18 2.96 -19.05
N PHE A 62 -23.95 4.27 -19.11
CA PHE A 62 -22.99 4.96 -18.24
C PHE A 62 -23.68 5.83 -17.21
N THR A 63 -23.21 5.72 -15.98
CA THR A 63 -23.69 6.45 -14.82
C THR A 63 -22.66 7.53 -14.45
N PRO A 64 -23.09 8.76 -14.13
CA PRO A 64 -22.23 9.79 -13.56
C PRO A 64 -21.52 9.34 -12.27
N MET A 65 -20.30 9.85 -12.03
CA MET A 65 -19.49 9.45 -10.86
C MET A 65 -20.15 9.78 -9.52
N ASP A 66 -20.86 10.91 -9.46
CA ASP A 66 -21.54 11.43 -8.27
C ASP A 66 -22.67 10.52 -7.77
N GLN A 67 -23.20 9.64 -8.64
CA GLN A 67 -24.18 8.62 -8.27
C GLN A 67 -23.54 7.36 -7.68
N MET A 68 -22.21 7.22 -7.70
CA MET A 68 -21.53 6.11 -7.03
C MET A 68 -21.75 6.22 -5.51
N PRO A 69 -22.13 5.15 -4.81
CA PRO A 69 -22.27 5.16 -3.37
C PRO A 69 -21.00 5.72 -2.67
N PRO A 70 -21.12 6.64 -1.69
CA PRO A 70 -19.97 7.27 -1.04
C PRO A 70 -19.00 6.27 -0.40
N GLY A 71 -19.54 5.12 0.07
CA GLY A 71 -18.73 4.01 0.56
C GLY A 71 -17.76 3.47 -0.50
N LEU A 72 -18.21 3.32 -1.75
CA LEU A 72 -17.39 2.84 -2.85
C LEU A 72 -16.42 3.92 -3.35
N GLN A 73 -16.88 5.16 -3.46
CA GLN A 73 -16.02 6.29 -3.88
C GLN A 73 -14.77 6.41 -3.00
N ARG A 74 -14.92 6.29 -1.68
CA ARG A 74 -13.79 6.34 -0.73
C ARG A 74 -12.78 5.19 -0.85
N HIS A 75 -13.14 4.11 -1.54
CA HIS A 75 -12.27 2.93 -1.71
C HIS A 75 -11.69 2.82 -3.11
N LEU A 76 -11.88 3.84 -3.95
CA LEU A 76 -11.28 3.85 -5.27
C LEU A 76 -9.77 3.85 -5.17
N ARG A 77 -9.15 3.15 -6.11
CA ARG A 77 -7.70 3.11 -6.28
C ARG A 77 -7.35 3.61 -7.65
N TYR A 78 -6.29 4.42 -7.75
CA TYR A 78 -5.72 4.75 -9.04
C TYR A 78 -5.09 3.49 -9.67
N PRO A 79 -5.42 3.09 -10.92
CA PRO A 79 -5.02 1.79 -11.43
C PRO A 79 -3.50 1.62 -11.54
N GLU A 80 -2.98 0.56 -10.93
CA GLU A 80 -1.54 0.30 -10.90
C GLU A 80 -0.95 0.06 -12.30
N ASP A 81 -1.61 -0.71 -13.16
CA ASP A 81 -1.15 -0.96 -14.53
C ASP A 81 -1.08 0.34 -15.37
N LEU A 82 -2.07 1.23 -15.23
CA LEU A 82 -2.03 2.55 -15.87
C LEU A 82 -0.85 3.37 -15.32
N PHE A 83 -0.68 3.36 -14.01
CA PHE A 83 0.39 4.11 -13.35
C PHE A 83 1.79 3.59 -13.74
N ARG A 84 1.96 2.26 -13.87
CA ARG A 84 3.19 1.64 -14.41
C ARG A 84 3.49 2.16 -15.81
N VAL A 85 2.51 2.13 -16.71
CA VAL A 85 2.66 2.62 -18.10
C VAL A 85 3.00 4.12 -18.13
N GLN A 86 2.29 4.94 -17.34
CA GLN A 86 2.56 6.36 -17.24
C GLN A 86 3.95 6.64 -16.70
N GLY A 87 4.35 5.99 -15.61
CA GLY A 87 5.69 6.11 -15.03
C GLY A 87 6.78 5.66 -15.99
N ASP A 88 6.55 4.58 -16.75
CA ASP A 88 7.52 4.06 -17.71
C ASP A 88 7.75 5.03 -18.87
N MET A 89 6.68 5.67 -19.35
CA MET A 89 6.79 6.73 -20.36
C MET A 89 7.46 7.98 -19.75
N PHE A 90 7.10 8.33 -18.51
CA PHE A 90 7.58 9.52 -17.83
C PHE A 90 9.11 9.55 -17.64
N GLN A 91 9.76 8.38 -17.57
CA GLN A 91 11.24 8.25 -17.57
C GLN A 91 11.93 9.10 -18.65
N ARG A 92 11.29 9.24 -19.82
CA ARG A 92 11.79 10.03 -20.95
C ARG A 92 11.05 11.35 -21.15
N TYR A 93 9.74 11.36 -20.92
CA TYR A 93 8.88 12.50 -21.27
C TYR A 93 8.74 13.55 -20.16
N HIS A 94 9.38 13.38 -18.99
CA HIS A 94 9.50 14.46 -18.01
C HIS A 94 10.35 15.63 -18.54
N VAL A 95 11.28 15.36 -19.46
CA VAL A 95 12.12 16.39 -20.09
C VAL A 95 11.31 17.17 -21.12
N THR A 96 11.10 18.45 -20.86
CA THR A 96 10.39 19.37 -21.75
C THR A 96 11.30 20.16 -22.68
N ASP A 97 12.59 20.32 -22.34
CA ASP A 97 13.57 20.98 -23.21
C ASP A 97 13.92 20.09 -24.43
N PRO A 98 13.67 20.54 -25.68
CA PRO A 98 13.87 19.72 -26.87
C PRO A 98 15.32 19.30 -27.11
N ARG A 99 16.32 20.11 -26.71
CA ARG A 99 17.74 19.81 -26.90
C ARG A 99 18.17 18.72 -25.93
N VAL A 100 17.76 18.80 -24.67
CA VAL A 100 18.01 17.77 -23.67
C VAL A 100 17.31 16.47 -24.06
N PHE A 101 16.05 16.56 -24.50
CA PHE A 101 15.29 15.40 -24.96
C PHE A 101 15.93 14.70 -26.16
N PHE A 102 16.40 15.47 -27.16
CA PHE A 102 17.06 14.91 -28.34
C PHE A 102 18.37 14.20 -27.99
N ASN A 103 19.15 14.77 -27.06
CA ASN A 103 20.45 14.23 -26.66
C ASN A 103 20.35 13.06 -25.64
N ASN A 104 19.16 12.78 -25.09
CA ASN A 104 18.91 11.74 -24.07
C ASN A 104 19.85 11.84 -22.85
N THR A 105 20.24 13.04 -22.43
CA THR A 105 21.26 13.24 -21.38
C THR A 105 20.71 13.18 -19.96
N LEU A 106 19.41 13.40 -19.76
CA LEU A 106 18.75 13.41 -18.45
C LEU A 106 17.66 12.32 -18.37
N LEU A 107 17.99 11.09 -18.76
CA LEU A 107 17.06 9.99 -18.61
C LEU A 107 16.94 9.58 -17.15
N TRP A 108 15.71 9.44 -16.69
CA TRP A 108 15.42 8.75 -15.44
C TRP A 108 15.21 7.27 -15.71
N GLN A 109 15.31 6.49 -14.65
CA GLN A 109 14.88 5.11 -14.64
C GLN A 109 14.05 4.83 -13.40
N VAL A 110 13.15 3.87 -13.50
CA VAL A 110 12.46 3.34 -12.32
C VAL A 110 13.50 2.81 -11.35
N ALA A 111 13.39 3.20 -10.08
CA ALA A 111 14.34 2.81 -9.05
C ALA A 111 14.46 1.27 -8.96
N LYS A 112 15.67 0.78 -8.66
CA LYS A 112 15.90 -0.64 -8.39
C LYS A 112 15.25 -1.03 -7.07
N ASP A 113 14.55 -2.16 -7.06
CA ASP A 113 14.02 -2.79 -5.87
C ASP A 113 15.06 -3.69 -5.19
N PRO A 114 15.47 -3.41 -3.94
CA PRO A 114 16.41 -4.25 -3.21
C PRO A 114 15.76 -5.48 -2.55
N SER A 115 14.44 -5.66 -2.64
CA SER A 115 13.76 -6.76 -1.94
C SER A 115 14.12 -8.14 -2.50
N THR A 116 14.00 -9.18 -1.68
CA THR A 116 14.19 -10.59 -2.09
C THR A 116 12.87 -11.35 -2.18
N THR A 117 11.74 -10.64 -2.16
CA THR A 117 10.40 -11.24 -2.29
C THR A 117 10.23 -11.98 -3.62
N PRO A 118 9.39 -13.04 -3.64
CA PRO A 118 9.00 -13.72 -4.87
C PRO A 118 8.52 -12.74 -5.93
N ARG A 119 8.93 -12.97 -7.18
CA ARG A 119 8.67 -12.05 -8.29
C ARG A 119 7.25 -12.21 -8.79
N GLU A 120 6.54 -11.09 -8.95
CA GLU A 120 5.51 -11.05 -9.97
C GLU A 120 6.18 -11.27 -11.33
N ALA A 121 5.66 -12.20 -12.12
CA ALA A 121 6.07 -12.35 -13.51
C ALA A 121 5.61 -11.13 -14.31
N THR A 122 6.57 -10.31 -14.74
CA THR A 122 6.35 -9.22 -15.69
C THR A 122 6.53 -9.72 -17.13
N ARG A 123 5.96 -9.02 -18.11
CA ARG A 123 6.09 -9.39 -19.54
C ARG A 123 7.54 -9.41 -20.02
N MET A 124 8.35 -8.48 -19.51
CA MET A 124 9.80 -8.49 -19.71
C MET A 124 10.47 -9.16 -18.50
N ALA A 125 11.42 -10.05 -18.75
CA ALA A 125 12.22 -10.66 -17.69
C ALA A 125 13.30 -9.68 -17.20
N TYR A 126 13.43 -9.56 -15.88
CA TYR A 126 14.49 -8.78 -15.23
C TYR A 126 15.44 -9.71 -14.47
N GLY A 127 16.74 -9.40 -14.53
CA GLY A 127 17.74 -10.06 -13.69
C GLY A 127 17.54 -9.76 -12.21
N ALA A 128 18.10 -10.60 -11.33
CA ALA A 128 18.00 -10.39 -9.88
C ALA A 128 18.55 -9.02 -9.44
N ASP A 129 19.66 -8.60 -10.06
CA ASP A 129 20.36 -7.38 -9.69
C ASP A 129 19.79 -6.11 -10.32
N ASN A 130 18.74 -6.20 -11.13
CA ASN A 130 18.19 -5.03 -11.82
C ASN A 130 16.66 -5.05 -11.92
N ARG A 131 16.00 -5.52 -10.86
CA ARG A 131 14.54 -5.51 -10.80
C ARG A 131 14.04 -4.07 -10.51
N PRO A 132 13.13 -3.52 -11.32
CA PRO A 132 12.51 -2.24 -11.01
C PRO A 132 11.54 -2.37 -9.83
N MET A 133 11.40 -1.31 -9.04
CA MET A 133 10.34 -1.20 -8.05
C MET A 133 8.97 -1.31 -8.70
N VAL A 134 8.05 -1.96 -7.99
CA VAL A 134 6.63 -1.97 -8.30
C VAL A 134 5.99 -0.78 -7.59
N PRO A 135 4.99 -0.08 -8.17
CA PRO A 135 4.29 0.97 -7.45
C PRO A 135 3.57 0.40 -6.23
N TYR A 136 3.51 1.15 -5.15
CA TYR A 136 2.83 0.74 -3.92
C TYR A 136 1.96 1.86 -3.39
N TYR A 137 0.89 1.47 -2.72
CA TYR A 137 -0.04 2.42 -2.13
C TYR A 137 0.42 2.80 -0.73
N LEU A 138 0.29 4.08 -0.42
CA LEU A 138 0.56 4.65 0.88
C LEU A 138 -0.62 5.50 1.30
N LEU A 139 -0.79 5.60 2.62
CA LEU A 139 -1.60 6.60 3.26
C LEU A 139 -0.64 7.56 3.96
N MET A 140 -0.48 8.75 3.40
CA MET A 140 0.51 9.73 3.88
C MET A 140 0.10 11.15 3.51
N ARG A 141 0.66 12.12 4.24
CA ARG A 141 0.60 13.53 3.88
C ARG A 141 1.70 13.85 2.89
N LEU A 142 1.35 14.37 1.72
CA LEU A 142 2.35 14.80 0.74
C LEU A 142 3.10 16.05 1.22
N PRO A 143 4.36 16.26 0.79
CA PRO A 143 5.08 17.48 1.10
C PRO A 143 4.29 18.73 0.67
N GLY A 144 4.09 19.66 1.61
CA GLY A 144 3.34 20.89 1.39
C GLY A 144 1.80 20.77 1.49
N GLU A 145 1.26 19.57 1.67
CA GLU A 145 -0.17 19.36 1.92
C GLU A 145 -0.45 19.24 3.42
N ALA A 146 -1.66 19.61 3.85
CA ALA A 146 -2.09 19.52 5.26
C ALA A 146 -2.76 18.18 5.59
N GLU A 147 -3.49 17.62 4.61
CA GLU A 147 -4.33 16.44 4.77
C GLU A 147 -3.60 15.16 4.37
N VAL A 148 -4.03 14.05 4.95
CA VAL A 148 -3.56 12.71 4.59
C VAL A 148 -4.26 12.24 3.33
N SER A 149 -3.51 11.67 2.41
CA SER A 149 -4.01 11.16 1.13
C SER A 149 -3.70 9.69 0.93
N TYR A 150 -4.65 8.97 0.33
CA TYR A 150 -4.41 7.64 -0.18
C TYR A 150 -3.90 7.72 -1.63
N LEU A 151 -2.67 7.27 -1.87
CA LEU A 151 -1.99 7.45 -3.15
C LEU A 151 -1.16 6.25 -3.54
N VAL A 152 -0.85 6.12 -4.82
CA VAL A 152 0.17 5.18 -5.33
C VAL A 152 1.45 5.95 -5.63
N LEU A 153 2.61 5.40 -5.28
CA LEU A 153 3.92 6.03 -5.44
C LEU A 153 4.85 5.19 -6.30
N GLN A 154 5.64 5.86 -7.15
CA GLN A 154 6.74 5.27 -7.91
C GLN A 154 8.00 6.11 -7.78
N ALA A 155 9.08 5.50 -7.29
CA ALA A 155 10.39 6.12 -7.17
C ALA A 155 11.19 6.05 -8.48
N PHE A 156 11.97 7.10 -8.77
CA PHE A 156 12.87 7.23 -9.92
C PHE A 156 14.30 7.59 -9.49
N THR A 157 15.26 6.97 -10.15
CA THR A 157 16.68 7.30 -10.04
C THR A 157 17.22 7.83 -11.36
N ALA A 158 18.37 8.52 -11.34
CA ALA A 158 19.03 8.88 -12.57
C ALA A 158 19.52 7.61 -13.31
N SER A 159 19.48 7.62 -14.63
CA SER A 159 19.96 6.48 -15.43
C SER A 159 21.48 6.29 -15.30
N ALA A 160 22.24 7.39 -15.24
CA ALA A 160 23.71 7.36 -15.17
C ALA A 160 24.25 7.06 -13.76
N ARG A 161 23.49 7.36 -12.70
CA ARG A 161 23.86 7.11 -11.31
C ARG A 161 22.61 6.73 -10.52
N PRO A 162 22.62 5.68 -9.70
CA PRO A 162 21.41 5.17 -9.05
C PRO A 162 20.91 6.03 -7.88
N ASN A 163 21.25 7.31 -7.82
CA ASN A 163 20.74 8.27 -6.85
C ASN A 163 19.27 8.58 -7.13
N MET A 164 18.49 8.82 -6.08
CA MET A 164 17.11 9.25 -6.15
C MET A 164 17.02 10.64 -6.77
N VAL A 165 16.14 10.82 -7.75
CA VAL A 165 15.95 12.12 -8.44
C VAL A 165 14.52 12.61 -8.44
N SER A 166 13.55 11.70 -8.35
CA SER A 166 12.14 12.06 -8.33
C SER A 166 11.29 10.91 -7.80
N PHE A 167 10.11 11.22 -7.31
CA PHE A 167 9.03 10.25 -7.19
C PHE A 167 7.74 10.81 -7.80
N LEU A 168 7.01 9.94 -8.48
CA LEU A 168 5.68 10.23 -9.01
C LEU A 168 4.64 9.67 -8.06
N VAL A 169 3.56 10.40 -7.85
CA VAL A 169 2.37 9.92 -7.13
C VAL A 169 1.11 10.10 -7.97
N ALA A 170 0.12 9.24 -7.76
CA ALA A 170 -1.25 9.46 -8.20
C ALA A 170 -2.20 9.37 -7.01
N LYS A 171 -3.00 10.42 -6.78
CA LYS A 171 -3.97 10.45 -5.69
C LYS A 171 -5.18 9.57 -6.00
N SER A 172 -5.70 8.90 -4.98
CA SER A 172 -6.89 8.05 -5.05
C SER A 172 -8.06 8.61 -4.23
N ASP A 173 -7.87 9.74 -3.53
CA ASP A 173 -8.94 10.42 -2.80
C ASP A 173 -9.99 10.99 -3.78
N PRO A 174 -11.30 10.93 -3.49
CA PRO A 174 -12.35 11.31 -4.44
C PRO A 174 -12.19 12.70 -5.05
N ASP A 175 -11.88 13.71 -4.23
CA ASP A 175 -11.82 15.12 -4.66
C ASP A 175 -10.62 15.42 -5.56
N GLU A 176 -9.59 14.57 -5.52
CA GLU A 176 -8.35 14.71 -6.30
C GLU A 176 -8.02 13.44 -7.10
N TYR A 177 -9.04 12.62 -7.37
CA TYR A 177 -8.85 11.30 -7.93
C TYR A 177 -8.14 11.35 -9.29
N GLY A 178 -7.01 10.65 -9.39
CA GLY A 178 -6.21 10.59 -10.60
C GLY A 178 -5.30 11.79 -10.85
N ARG A 179 -5.19 12.73 -9.90
CA ARG A 179 -4.18 13.79 -9.93
C ARG A 179 -2.78 13.17 -9.83
N LEU A 180 -1.98 13.35 -10.87
CA LEU A 180 -0.58 12.95 -10.94
C LEU A 180 0.32 14.10 -10.49
N ILE A 181 1.27 13.82 -9.62
CA ILE A 181 2.21 14.82 -9.10
C ILE A 181 3.62 14.23 -9.13
N SER A 182 4.55 14.90 -9.81
CA SER A 182 5.97 14.57 -9.81
C SER A 182 6.69 15.48 -8.82
N PHE A 183 7.36 14.89 -7.84
CA PHE A 183 8.21 15.61 -6.90
C PHE A 183 9.67 15.39 -7.31
N GLU A 184 10.32 16.45 -7.73
CA GLU A 184 11.72 16.42 -8.17
C GLU A 184 12.64 16.84 -7.03
N LEU A 185 13.67 16.04 -6.80
CA LEU A 185 14.70 16.36 -5.83
C LEU A 185 15.68 17.38 -6.45
N PRO A 186 16.29 18.27 -5.64
CA PRO A 186 17.30 19.21 -6.14
C PRO A 186 18.42 18.48 -6.88
N ALA A 187 18.87 19.04 -8.02
CA ALA A 187 19.85 18.40 -8.90
C ALA A 187 21.24 18.19 -8.25
N ASP A 188 21.54 18.95 -7.20
CA ASP A 188 22.73 18.87 -6.36
C ASP A 188 22.56 17.98 -5.12
N SER A 189 21.36 17.42 -4.91
CA SER A 189 21.11 16.51 -3.80
C SER A 189 21.72 15.13 -4.07
N PHE A 190 22.41 14.57 -3.06
CA PHE A 190 22.95 13.21 -3.08
C PHE A 190 22.07 12.29 -2.24
N VAL A 191 20.81 12.15 -2.65
CA VAL A 191 19.90 11.21 -1.99
C VAL A 191 20.08 9.83 -2.58
N ASP A 192 20.47 8.86 -1.74
CA ASP A 192 20.64 7.48 -2.17
C ASP A 192 19.32 6.92 -2.69
N GLY A 193 19.35 6.25 -3.84
CA GLY A 193 18.19 5.53 -4.36
C GLY A 193 17.91 4.24 -3.56
N PRO A 194 16.69 3.67 -3.66
CA PRO A 194 16.30 2.45 -2.96
C PRO A 194 17.29 1.28 -3.10
N GLY A 195 17.86 1.08 -4.30
CA GLY A 195 18.87 0.05 -4.54
C GLY A 195 20.19 0.29 -3.80
N GLN A 196 20.64 1.56 -3.67
CA GLN A 196 21.81 1.91 -2.86
C GLN A 196 21.52 1.72 -1.37
N VAL A 197 20.34 2.14 -0.91
CA VAL A 197 19.91 1.93 0.49
C VAL A 197 19.90 0.45 0.84
N GLY A 198 19.34 -0.41 -0.01
CA GLY A 198 19.39 -1.87 0.19
C GLY A 198 20.81 -2.43 0.24
N ALA A 199 21.74 -1.91 -0.56
CA ALA A 199 23.14 -2.31 -0.48
C ALA A 199 23.77 -1.89 0.87
N ARG A 200 23.48 -0.68 1.37
CA ARG A 200 23.95 -0.22 2.68
C ARG A 200 23.38 -1.06 3.83
N ILE A 201 22.10 -1.40 3.78
CA ILE A 201 21.46 -2.31 4.76
C ILE A 201 22.21 -3.65 4.82
N ASN A 202 22.57 -4.22 3.67
CA ASN A 202 23.31 -5.48 3.62
C ASN A 202 24.78 -5.36 4.07
N GLN A 203 25.35 -4.16 4.06
CA GLN A 203 26.72 -3.87 4.50
C GLN A 203 26.80 -3.44 5.97
N ASP A 204 25.67 -3.09 6.58
CA ASP A 204 25.62 -2.70 7.97
C ASP A 204 26.06 -3.89 8.87
N PRO A 205 27.03 -3.69 9.79
CA PRO A 205 27.55 -4.77 10.62
C PRO A 205 26.50 -5.45 11.51
N GLU A 206 25.55 -4.70 12.08
CA GLU A 206 24.50 -5.26 12.95
C GLU A 206 23.49 -6.06 12.13
N VAL A 207 23.02 -5.49 11.02
CA VAL A 207 22.06 -6.15 10.13
C VAL A 207 22.66 -7.37 9.46
N SER A 208 23.87 -7.26 8.90
CA SER A 208 24.52 -8.36 8.17
C SER A 208 24.85 -9.54 9.08
N ALA A 209 25.27 -9.29 10.33
CA ALA A 209 25.48 -10.32 11.33
C ALA A 209 24.17 -11.07 11.64
N GLN A 210 23.06 -10.33 11.80
CA GLN A 210 21.75 -10.92 12.08
C GLN A 210 21.21 -11.71 10.89
N PHE A 211 21.33 -11.19 9.65
CA PHE A 211 20.92 -11.91 8.44
C PHE A 211 21.72 -13.20 8.26
N THR A 212 23.02 -13.15 8.55
CA THR A 212 23.88 -14.34 8.52
C THR A 212 23.46 -15.36 9.58
N LEU A 213 23.05 -14.92 10.76
CA LEU A 213 22.56 -15.80 11.82
C LEU A 213 21.24 -16.48 11.41
N TRP A 214 20.27 -15.71 10.91
CA TRP A 214 18.98 -16.23 10.47
C TRP A 214 19.04 -17.07 9.19
N GLY A 215 20.02 -16.84 8.32
CA GLY A 215 20.24 -17.64 7.11
C GLY A 215 20.82 -19.04 7.37
N ARG A 216 21.07 -19.41 8.63
CA ARG A 216 21.57 -20.73 9.04
C ARG A 216 20.42 -21.70 9.34
N GLN A 217 20.75 -22.99 9.42
CA GLN A 217 19.87 -24.05 9.97
C GLN A 217 18.48 -24.16 9.33
N GLY A 218 18.39 -24.00 8.00
CA GLY A 218 17.13 -24.25 7.28
C GLY A 218 16.13 -23.11 7.30
N SER A 219 16.55 -21.88 7.65
CA SER A 219 15.77 -20.66 7.47
C SER A 219 16.35 -19.78 6.36
N GLU A 220 15.51 -18.93 5.78
CA GLU A 220 15.85 -17.95 4.76
C GLU A 220 15.31 -16.57 5.14
N VAL A 221 16.16 -15.55 4.96
CA VAL A 221 15.78 -14.16 5.17
C VAL A 221 15.12 -13.63 3.90
N VAL A 222 13.88 -13.17 4.04
CA VAL A 222 13.16 -12.47 2.97
C VAL A 222 13.14 -10.99 3.29
N GLN A 223 13.86 -10.21 2.51
CA GLN A 223 13.83 -8.76 2.56
C GLN A 223 12.59 -8.32 1.80
N GLY A 224 11.63 -7.70 2.49
CA GLY A 224 10.40 -7.21 1.91
C GLY A 224 10.60 -6.01 0.99
N ASN A 225 9.49 -5.59 0.36
CA ASN A 225 9.48 -4.44 -0.53
C ASN A 225 10.00 -3.20 0.21
N MET A 226 10.95 -2.49 -0.41
CA MET A 226 11.42 -1.20 0.10
C MET A 226 10.33 -0.14 -0.07
N LEU A 227 9.94 0.52 1.02
CA LEU A 227 9.04 1.65 0.99
C LEU A 227 9.86 2.94 1.08
N VAL A 228 9.65 3.84 0.13
CA VAL A 228 10.19 5.20 0.12
C VAL A 228 9.09 6.11 0.64
N VAL A 229 9.34 6.76 1.77
CA VAL A 229 8.38 7.63 2.44
C VAL A 229 8.98 9.04 2.48
N PRO A 230 8.58 9.92 1.55
CA PRO A 230 8.92 11.33 1.60
C PRO A 230 8.32 11.98 2.85
N ILE A 231 9.11 12.72 3.62
CA ILE A 231 8.67 13.47 4.79
C ILE A 231 9.29 14.86 4.68
N GLU A 232 8.45 15.87 4.43
CA GLU A 232 8.90 17.25 4.22
C GLU A 232 10.02 17.32 3.16
N GLU A 233 11.23 17.74 3.56
CA GLU A 233 12.41 17.86 2.69
C GLU A 233 13.34 16.64 2.74
N SER A 234 12.91 15.55 3.38
CA SER A 234 13.72 14.35 3.61
C SER A 234 13.03 13.08 3.13
N ILE A 235 13.80 12.00 3.01
CA ILE A 235 13.30 10.68 2.61
C ILE A 235 13.63 9.66 3.69
N LEU A 236 12.59 8.97 4.15
CA LEU A 236 12.68 7.82 5.02
C LEU A 236 12.53 6.54 4.19
N TYR A 237 13.40 5.58 4.41
CA TYR A 237 13.29 4.26 3.80
C TYR A 237 12.90 3.24 4.86
N VAL A 238 11.93 2.39 4.54
CA VAL A 238 11.45 1.33 5.43
C VAL A 238 11.46 0.01 4.69
N GLN A 239 12.14 -0.99 5.24
CA GLN A 239 12.20 -2.33 4.68
C GLN A 239 11.77 -3.36 5.75
N PRO A 240 10.62 -4.03 5.58
CA PRO A 240 10.24 -5.12 6.47
C PRO A 240 11.07 -6.37 6.17
N ILE A 241 11.48 -7.09 7.20
CA ILE A 241 12.27 -8.32 7.12
C ILE A 241 11.43 -9.48 7.64
N TYR A 242 11.35 -10.53 6.83
CA TYR A 242 10.64 -11.76 7.15
C TYR A 242 11.60 -12.94 7.21
N LEU A 243 11.21 -13.97 7.94
CA LEU A 243 11.85 -15.29 7.91
C LEU A 243 10.88 -16.32 7.39
N GLN A 244 11.40 -17.23 6.58
CA GLN A 244 10.65 -18.41 6.13
C GLN A 244 11.54 -19.65 6.24
N ALA A 245 10.93 -20.82 6.30
CA ALA A 245 11.67 -22.08 6.16
C ALA A 245 12.29 -22.15 4.76
N ARG A 246 13.57 -22.52 4.70
CA ARG A 246 14.28 -22.78 3.44
C ARG A 246 13.63 -23.99 2.79
N GLN A 247 13.03 -23.79 1.62
CA GLN A 247 12.46 -24.89 0.87
C GLN A 247 13.58 -25.75 0.27
N GLU A 248 13.52 -27.06 0.51
CA GLU A 248 14.30 -28.01 -0.27
C GLU A 248 13.65 -28.20 -1.64
N SER A 249 14.46 -28.16 -2.69
CA SER A 249 14.02 -28.31 -4.08
C SER A 249 13.19 -29.58 -4.26
N GLY A 250 11.86 -29.46 -4.39
CA GLY A 250 10.93 -30.58 -4.56
C GLY A 250 9.78 -30.67 -3.56
N SER A 251 9.75 -29.81 -2.52
CA SER A 251 8.65 -29.77 -1.55
C SER A 251 7.57 -28.76 -1.95
N ALA A 252 6.33 -29.23 -2.17
CA ALA A 252 5.18 -28.44 -2.63
C ALA A 252 4.51 -27.60 -1.52
N GLY A 253 5.25 -27.20 -0.49
CA GLY A 253 4.76 -26.36 0.60
C GLY A 253 5.31 -24.96 0.49
N SER A 254 4.45 -23.97 0.21
CA SER A 254 4.85 -22.56 0.29
C SER A 254 5.10 -22.22 1.76
N ALA A 255 6.36 -22.12 2.17
CA ALA A 255 6.71 -21.58 3.48
C ALA A 255 6.06 -20.20 3.63
N ILE A 256 5.29 -19.99 4.70
CA ILE A 256 4.64 -18.70 4.97
C ILE A 256 5.68 -17.79 5.63
N PRO A 257 6.03 -16.64 5.03
CA PRO A 257 6.97 -15.71 5.64
C PRO A 257 6.39 -15.11 6.92
N GLU A 258 7.18 -15.13 7.99
CA GLU A 258 6.84 -14.50 9.27
C GLU A 258 7.64 -13.20 9.42
N PHE A 259 6.95 -12.09 9.71
CA PHE A 259 7.61 -10.81 9.97
C PHE A 259 8.48 -10.90 11.23
N LYS A 260 9.71 -10.38 11.17
CA LYS A 260 10.64 -10.36 12.31
C LYS A 260 11.14 -8.98 12.68
N ARG A 261 11.42 -8.12 11.70
CA ARG A 261 11.99 -6.78 11.96
C ARG A 261 11.53 -5.76 10.93
N ALA A 262 11.57 -4.49 11.33
CA ALA A 262 11.59 -3.36 10.43
C ALA A 262 13.00 -2.75 10.41
N VAL A 263 13.57 -2.58 9.22
CA VAL A 263 14.78 -1.77 9.01
C VAL A 263 14.35 -0.39 8.54
N VAL A 264 14.79 0.64 9.24
CA VAL A 264 14.55 2.04 8.91
C VAL A 264 15.87 2.70 8.58
N VAL A 265 15.90 3.45 7.47
CA VAL A 265 17.07 4.21 7.05
C VAL A 265 16.69 5.68 6.86
N TYR A 266 17.39 6.56 7.57
CA TYR A 266 17.23 8.00 7.49
C TYR A 266 18.62 8.66 7.42
N GLY A 267 18.92 9.31 6.29
CA GLY A 267 20.26 9.83 6.00
C GLY A 267 21.33 8.72 6.04
N ASN A 268 22.22 8.78 7.03
CA ASN A 268 23.29 7.80 7.27
C ASN A 268 22.96 6.81 8.39
N THR A 269 21.83 6.97 9.06
CA THR A 269 21.42 6.12 10.19
C THR A 269 20.63 4.92 9.68
N ILE A 270 21.04 3.72 10.08
CA ILE A 270 20.35 2.45 9.79
C ILE A 270 19.98 1.84 11.14
N VAL A 271 18.69 1.55 11.34
CA VAL A 271 18.18 0.95 12.58
C VAL A 271 17.32 -0.25 12.24
N MET A 272 17.52 -1.37 12.93
CA MET A 272 16.73 -2.60 12.78
C MET A 272 16.10 -3.00 14.11
N ARG A 273 14.76 -2.95 14.22
CA ARG A 273 14.03 -3.28 15.45
C ARG A 273 12.85 -4.20 15.22
N GLU A 274 12.26 -4.72 16.29
CA GLU A 274 11.16 -5.68 16.22
C GLU A 274 9.91 -5.04 15.63
N THR A 275 9.71 -3.77 15.95
CA THR A 275 8.60 -2.98 15.42
C THR A 275 9.08 -1.74 14.67
N LEU A 276 8.25 -1.26 13.75
CA LEU A 276 8.49 0.03 13.09
C LEU A 276 8.53 1.17 14.11
N ALA A 277 7.67 1.14 15.13
CA ALA A 277 7.60 2.16 16.16
C ALA A 277 8.91 2.27 16.96
N GLU A 278 9.51 1.14 17.35
CA GLU A 278 10.82 1.10 18.00
C GLU A 278 11.91 1.66 17.09
N ALA A 279 11.94 1.24 15.81
CA ALA A 279 12.94 1.73 14.86
C ALA A 279 12.83 3.25 14.65
N LEU A 280 11.62 3.79 14.54
CA LEU A 280 11.38 5.22 14.42
C LEU A 280 11.78 5.98 15.70
N THR A 281 11.45 5.43 16.87
CA THR A 281 11.79 6.03 18.16
C THR A 281 13.30 6.12 18.34
N GLU A 282 14.05 5.15 17.84
CA GLU A 282 15.51 5.21 17.90
C GLU A 282 16.12 6.19 16.90
N VAL A 283 15.55 6.30 15.69
CA VAL A 283 16.03 7.24 14.68
C VAL A 283 15.74 8.69 15.08
N PHE A 284 14.54 8.98 15.60
CA PHE A 284 14.06 10.35 15.84
C PHE A 284 13.96 10.73 17.32
N GLY A 285 14.24 9.80 18.24
CA GLY A 285 13.96 9.94 19.67
C GLY A 285 12.49 9.67 20.01
N SER A 286 12.16 9.77 21.30
CA SER A 286 10.79 9.75 21.78
C SER A 286 10.06 11.03 21.35
N GLY A 287 9.48 11.01 20.15
CA GLY A 287 8.49 11.99 19.73
C GLY A 287 7.23 11.90 20.59
N PRO A 288 6.28 12.87 20.47
CA PRO A 288 4.97 12.71 21.08
C PRO A 288 4.39 11.37 20.64
N GLU A 289 3.85 10.64 21.62
CA GLU A 289 3.26 9.32 21.45
C GLU A 289 2.38 9.33 20.18
N PRO A 290 2.60 8.42 19.21
CA PRO A 290 1.66 8.30 18.09
C PRO A 290 0.26 8.19 18.72
N PRO A 291 -0.77 8.86 18.16
CA PRO A 291 -2.11 8.70 18.69
C PRO A 291 -2.33 7.21 18.79
N THR A 292 -2.55 6.74 20.02
CA THR A 292 -2.80 5.33 20.27
C THR A 292 -3.89 4.98 19.28
N THR A 293 -3.59 4.12 18.32
CA THR A 293 -4.64 3.39 17.64
C THR A 293 -5.18 2.48 18.72
N THR A 294 -5.97 3.06 19.63
CA THR A 294 -7.02 2.34 20.30
C THR A 294 -7.69 1.63 19.16
N THR A 295 -7.62 0.30 19.18
CA THR A 295 -8.50 -0.56 18.42
C THR A 295 -9.90 -0.01 18.68
N THR A 296 -10.32 0.90 17.81
CA THR A 296 -11.61 1.53 17.90
C THR A 296 -12.47 0.43 17.36
N THR A 297 -13.00 -0.36 18.29
CA THR A 297 -14.22 -1.13 18.07
C THR A 297 -15.11 -0.25 17.24
N THR A 298 -15.37 -0.70 16.03
CA THR A 298 -16.15 -0.06 14.99
C THR A 298 -17.41 0.53 15.60
N THR A 299 -17.40 1.83 15.91
CA THR A 299 -18.63 2.58 16.12
C THR A 299 -19.16 2.88 14.74
N VAL A 300 -20.17 2.11 14.35
CA VAL A 300 -21.05 2.41 13.23
C VAL A 300 -21.59 3.84 13.45
N PRO A 301 -21.42 4.76 12.50
CA PRO A 301 -22.05 6.08 12.59
C PRO A 301 -23.55 5.91 12.29
N GLY A 302 -24.32 5.76 13.35
CA GLY A 302 -25.78 5.87 13.35
C GLY A 302 -26.17 6.78 14.52
N GLY A 303 -26.56 8.01 14.20
CA GLY A 303 -27.02 8.98 15.19
C GLY A 303 -28.29 8.49 15.87
N GLY A 304 -28.17 8.19 17.16
CA GLY A 304 -29.24 7.93 18.11
C GLY A 304 -28.58 7.64 19.45
N GLU A 305 -28.81 8.49 20.46
CA GLU A 305 -28.35 8.18 21.81
C GLU A 305 -28.98 6.85 22.25
N LEU A 306 -28.17 5.82 22.43
CA LEU A 306 -28.61 4.59 23.08
C LEU A 306 -29.13 4.96 24.47
N PRO A 307 -30.34 4.51 24.87
CA PRO A 307 -30.86 4.74 26.21
C PRO A 307 -29.84 4.27 27.26
N ASP A 308 -29.63 5.03 28.33
CA ASP A 308 -28.62 4.72 29.36
C ASP A 308 -28.76 3.30 29.94
N GLN A 309 -29.99 2.76 29.95
CA GLN A 309 -30.27 1.38 30.36
C GLN A 309 -29.67 0.34 29.42
N VAL A 310 -29.66 0.59 28.10
CA VAL A 310 -29.05 -0.31 27.11
C VAL A 310 -27.52 -0.27 27.25
N ARG A 311 -26.94 0.92 27.47
CA ARG A 311 -25.51 1.09 27.73
C ARG A 311 -25.08 0.31 28.99
N ALA A 312 -25.82 0.46 30.09
CA ALA A 312 -25.54 -0.26 31.33
C ALA A 312 -25.64 -1.79 31.21
N LEU A 313 -26.54 -2.31 30.36
CA LEU A 313 -26.64 -3.74 30.09
C LEU A 313 -25.46 -4.26 29.27
N LEU A 314 -25.01 -3.50 28.27
CA LEU A 314 -23.85 -3.88 27.45
C LEU A 314 -22.54 -3.83 28.25
N ASP A 315 -22.38 -2.85 29.14
CA ASP A 315 -21.22 -2.78 30.04
C ASP A 315 -21.14 -4.00 30.98
N ARG A 316 -22.29 -4.46 31.49
CA ARG A 316 -22.39 -5.66 32.32
C ARG A 316 -22.13 -6.94 31.51
N ALA A 317 -22.60 -7.02 30.27
CA ALA A 317 -22.32 -8.14 29.39
C ALA A 317 -20.82 -8.25 29.07
N GLN A 318 -20.17 -7.12 28.82
CA GLN A 318 -18.72 -7.07 28.60
C GLN A 318 -17.94 -7.55 29.84
N ALA A 319 -18.34 -7.13 31.04
CA ALA A 319 -17.74 -7.61 32.28
C ALA A 319 -17.93 -9.13 32.47
N ALA A 320 -19.10 -9.67 32.11
CA ALA A 320 -19.37 -11.10 32.16
C ALA A 320 -18.50 -11.90 31.18
N PHE A 321 -18.28 -11.41 29.95
CA PHE A 321 -17.36 -12.03 28.98
C PHE A 321 -15.90 -12.03 29.44
N VAL A 322 -15.41 -10.92 29.99
CA VAL A 322 -14.05 -10.85 30.57
C VAL A 322 -13.88 -11.86 31.70
N ALA A 323 -14.92 -12.04 32.51
CA ALA A 323 -14.89 -13.00 33.61
C ALA A 323 -15.02 -14.45 33.11
N ALA A 324 -15.70 -14.70 31.99
CA ALA A 324 -15.73 -15.99 31.30
C ALA A 324 -14.33 -16.37 30.77
N ASP A 325 -13.62 -15.45 30.11
CA ASP A 325 -12.25 -15.67 29.64
C ASP A 325 -11.29 -15.99 30.79
N THR A 326 -11.48 -15.33 31.94
CA THR A 326 -10.69 -15.62 33.14
C THR A 326 -10.96 -17.03 33.65
N ALA A 327 -12.23 -17.46 33.70
CA ALA A 327 -12.63 -18.80 34.12
C ALA A 327 -12.12 -19.89 33.15
N LEU A 328 -12.13 -19.60 31.84
CA LEU A 328 -11.58 -20.49 30.81
C LEU A 328 -10.07 -20.70 30.99
N ARG A 329 -9.33 -19.60 31.24
CA ARG A 329 -7.88 -19.65 31.49
C ARG A 329 -7.51 -20.39 32.78
N SER A 330 -8.38 -20.37 33.78
CA SER A 330 -8.21 -21.14 35.03
C SER A 330 -8.73 -22.57 34.96
N GLY A 331 -9.25 -23.02 33.81
CA GLY A 331 -9.81 -24.36 33.63
C GLY A 331 -11.16 -24.61 34.30
N ASP A 332 -11.84 -23.55 34.75
CA ASP A 332 -13.18 -23.62 35.35
C ASP A 332 -14.26 -23.56 34.25
N LEU A 333 -14.56 -24.72 33.68
CA LEU A 333 -15.54 -24.86 32.60
C LEU A 333 -16.98 -24.56 33.05
N ALA A 334 -17.31 -24.81 34.33
CA ALA A 334 -18.63 -24.51 34.87
C ALA A 334 -18.81 -23.00 35.08
N GLY A 335 -17.78 -22.32 35.61
CA GLY A 335 -17.74 -20.87 35.71
C GLY A 335 -17.76 -20.17 34.36
N TYR A 336 -17.04 -20.71 33.36
CA TYR A 336 -17.11 -20.23 31.98
C TYR A 336 -18.53 -20.30 31.42
N ALA A 337 -19.17 -21.47 31.47
CA ALA A 337 -20.52 -21.65 30.93
C ALA A 337 -21.55 -20.74 31.61
N ALA A 338 -21.46 -20.56 32.93
CA ALA A 338 -22.34 -19.66 33.68
C ALA A 338 -22.18 -18.19 33.26
N ARG A 339 -20.93 -17.73 33.04
CA ARG A 339 -20.64 -16.34 32.67
C ARG A 339 -20.97 -16.02 31.22
N VAL A 340 -20.84 -16.99 30.32
CA VAL A 340 -21.31 -16.86 28.94
C VAL A 340 -22.83 -16.76 28.89
N ALA A 341 -23.56 -17.61 29.64
CA ALA A 341 -25.02 -17.54 29.70
C ALA A 341 -25.52 -16.22 30.31
N GLU A 342 -24.83 -15.68 31.32
CA GLU A 342 -25.10 -14.37 31.89
C GLU A 342 -24.90 -13.24 30.86
N ALA A 343 -23.80 -13.27 30.11
CA ALA A 343 -23.51 -12.29 29.09
C ALA A 343 -24.53 -12.33 27.94
N GLU A 344 -24.91 -13.52 27.47
CA GLU A 344 -25.94 -13.70 26.44
C GLU A 344 -27.31 -13.17 26.88
N ALA A 345 -27.71 -13.43 28.14
CA ALA A 345 -28.97 -12.92 28.69
C ALA A 345 -28.99 -11.37 28.75
N LEU A 346 -27.87 -10.74 29.12
CA LEU A 346 -27.74 -9.28 29.17
C LEU A 346 -27.78 -8.65 27.77
N VAL A 347 -27.15 -9.29 26.79
CA VAL A 347 -27.22 -8.86 25.38
C VAL A 347 -28.63 -9.01 24.82
N GLN A 348 -29.33 -10.11 25.12
CA GLN A 348 -30.72 -10.30 24.69
C GLN A 348 -31.66 -9.25 25.30
N GLN A 349 -31.47 -8.87 26.57
CA GLN A 349 -32.21 -7.78 27.20
C GLN A 349 -31.91 -6.42 26.54
N ALA A 350 -30.65 -6.16 26.20
CA ALA A 350 -30.24 -4.95 25.50
C ALA A 350 -30.88 -4.86 24.10
N VAL A 351 -30.93 -5.97 23.36
CA VAL A 351 -31.57 -6.06 22.03
C VAL A 351 -33.09 -5.90 22.13
N ALA A 352 -33.73 -6.49 23.14
CA ALA A 352 -35.18 -6.33 23.35
C ALA A 352 -35.59 -4.88 23.63
N LEU A 353 -34.74 -4.10 24.30
CA LEU A 353 -34.96 -2.67 24.57
C LEU A 353 -34.72 -1.78 23.34
N LEU A 354 -34.01 -2.27 22.31
CA LEU A 354 -33.78 -1.55 21.05
C LEU A 354 -34.78 -1.90 19.94
N GLY A 355 -35.50 -3.02 20.07
CA GLY A 355 -36.48 -3.52 19.10
C GLY A 355 -37.95 -3.26 19.47
N GLY A 356 -38.20 -2.40 20.48
CA GLY A 356 -39.53 -2.02 20.96
C GLY A 356 -39.99 -0.65 20.47
#